data_AF-A0A972M9F8-F1
#
_entry.id   AF-A0A972M9F8-F1
#
_cell.length_a   1.000
_cell.length_b   1.000
_cell.length_c   1.000
_cell.angle_alpha   90.00
_cell.angle_beta   90.00
_cell.angle_gamma   90.00
#
_symmetry.space_group_name_H-M   'P 1'
#
loop_
_entity.id
_entity.type
_entity.pdbx_description
1 polymer ?
#
loop_
_entity_poly.entity_id
_entity_poly.type
_entity_poly.pdbx_seq_one_letter_code
_entity_poly.pdbx_strand_id
1 'polypeptide(L)' 'MKKVISIIALFILVGCASNNEFVKRHQSMIGKDINLYIAKNGYPDSSYTLPNGNRVFVYERKDTITYPNFVFPAFT' A
#
# COMPACT_ATOMS: atom_id res chain seq x y z
N MET A 1 -2.42 -11.22 -34.35
CA MET A 1 -1.61 -12.04 -33.42
C MET A 1 -0.29 -11.37 -33.00
N LYS A 2 0.63 -11.03 -33.93
CA LYS A 2 1.91 -10.32 -33.61
C LYS A 2 1.76 -9.04 -32.76
N LYS A 3 0.74 -8.21 -33.01
CA LYS A 3 0.51 -6.96 -32.25
C LYS A 3 0.09 -7.21 -30.78
N VAL A 4 -0.60 -8.31 -30.50
CA VAL A 4 -1.07 -8.65 -29.15
C VAL A 4 0.10 -9.10 -28.27
N ILE A 5 1.03 -9.87 -28.84
CA ILE A 5 2.26 -10.32 -28.16
C ILE A 5 3.13 -9.13 -27.74
N SER A 6 3.21 -8.09 -28.59
CA SER A 6 3.95 -6.86 -28.27
C SER A 6 3.37 -6.09 -27.07
N ILE A 7 2.04 -6.02 -26.98
CA ILE A 7 1.35 -5.34 -25.86
C ILE A 7 1.58 -6.10 -24.56
N ILE A 8 1.48 -7.43 -24.58
CA ILE A 8 1.69 -8.28 -23.40
C ILE A 8 3.15 -8.16 -22.89
N ALA A 9 4.12 -8.12 -23.80
CA ALA A 9 5.52 -7.92 -23.45
C ALA A 9 5.77 -6.58 -22.73
N LEU A 10 5.07 -5.52 -23.14
CA LEU A 10 5.18 -4.21 -22.51
C LEU A 10 4.65 -4.20 -21.07
N PHE A 11 3.56 -4.93 -20.77
CA PHE A 11 3.01 -5.04 -19.42
C PHE A 11 3.93 -5.82 -18.47
N ILE A 12 4.63 -6.84 -18.95
CA ILE A 12 5.53 -7.67 -18.12
C ILE A 12 6.76 -6.86 -17.66
N LEU A 13 7.23 -5.90 -18.46
CA LEU A 13 8.38 -5.05 -18.13
C LEU A 13 8.09 -4.05 -16.99
N VAL A 14 6.83 -3.61 -16.82
CA VAL A 14 6.46 -2.62 -15.79
C VAL A 14 6.50 -3.19 -14.37
N GLY A 15 6.32 -4.52 -14.22
CA GLY A 15 6.33 -5.20 -12.92
C GLY A 15 7.71 -5.24 -12.25
N CYS A 16 8.81 -5.27 -13.02
CA CYS A 16 10.16 -5.39 -12.48
C CYS A 16 10.63 -4.10 -11.76
N ALA A 17 10.27 -2.93 -12.28
CA ALA A 17 10.64 -1.65 -11.68
C ALA A 17 9.89 -1.37 -10.37
N SER A 18 8.63 -1.82 -10.25
CA SER A 18 7.77 -1.56 -9.09
C SER A 18 8.30 -2.21 -7.80
N ASN A 19 8.81 -3.45 -7.90
CA ASN A 19 9.35 -4.16 -6.74
C ASN A 19 10.62 -3.49 -6.18
N ASN A 20 11.53 -3.07 -7.06
CA ASN A 20 12.78 -2.44 -6.65
C ASN A 20 12.55 -1.14 -5.85
N GLU A 21 11.58 -0.32 -6.27
CA GLU A 21 11.24 0.92 -5.56
C GLU A 21 10.56 0.68 -4.21
N PHE A 22 9.76 -0.37 -4.09
CA PHE A 22 9.19 -0.80 -2.81
C PHE A 22 10.30 -1.20 -1.82
N VAL A 23 11.23 -2.06 -2.26
CA VAL A 23 12.35 -2.52 -1.42
C VAL A 23 13.23 -1.36 -0.98
N LYS A 24 13.60 -0.45 -1.90
CA LYS A 24 14.38 0.74 -1.57
C LYS A 24 13.70 1.61 -0.52
N ARG A 25 12.40 1.87 -0.68
CA ARG A 25 11.63 2.66 0.28
C ARG A 25 11.62 1.98 1.65
N HIS A 26 11.35 0.68 1.71
CA HIS A 26 11.33 -0.07 2.96
C HIS A 26 12.71 -0.08 3.65
N GLN A 27 13.76 -0.40 2.91
CA GLN A 27 15.13 -0.41 3.44
C GLN A 27 15.58 0.97 3.92
N SER A 28 15.14 2.04 3.26
CA SER A 28 15.48 3.41 3.66
C SER A 28 14.92 3.82 5.03
N MET A 29 13.99 3.06 5.60
CA MET A 29 13.41 3.31 6.92
C MET A 29 14.11 2.53 8.04
N ILE A 30 14.87 1.49 7.69
CA ILE A 30 15.57 0.65 8.69
C ILE A 30 16.65 1.49 9.37
N GLY A 31 16.67 1.48 10.71
CA GLY A 31 17.67 2.20 11.52
C GLY A 31 17.44 3.71 11.65
N LYS A 32 16.37 4.27 11.05
CA LYS A 32 16.00 5.68 11.25
C LYS A 32 15.12 5.86 12.48
N ASP A 33 15.20 7.04 13.08
CA ASP A 33 14.32 7.42 14.18
C ASP A 33 12.85 7.49 13.72
N ILE A 34 11.97 6.78 14.43
CA ILE A 34 10.53 6.76 14.18
C ILE A 34 9.91 8.15 14.33
N ASN A 35 10.46 9.04 15.16
CA ASN A 35 9.98 10.40 15.33
C ASN A 35 10.02 11.21 14.03
N LEU A 36 11.00 10.93 13.16
CA LEU A 36 11.06 11.55 11.82
C LEU A 36 9.91 11.09 10.93
N TYR A 37 9.50 9.83 11.07
CA TYR A 37 8.37 9.29 10.34
C TYR A 37 7.05 9.85 10.87
N ILE A 38 6.89 9.94 12.20
CA ILE A 38 5.72 10.52 12.87
C ILE A 38 5.57 12.01 12.51
N ALA A 39 6.66 12.78 12.52
CA ALA A 39 6.65 14.19 12.15
C ALA A 39 6.20 14.41 10.69
N LYS A 40 6.52 13.47 9.79
CA LYS A 40 6.18 13.55 8.37
C LYS A 40 4.77 13.04 8.05
N ASN A 41 4.34 11.95 8.67
CA ASN A 41 3.12 11.22 8.29
C ASN A 41 2.01 11.31 9.34
N GLY A 42 2.26 11.94 10.49
CA GLY A 42 1.33 12.00 11.61
C GLY A 42 1.48 10.84 12.59
N TYR A 43 0.65 10.88 13.64
CA TYR A 43 0.61 9.83 14.66
C TYR A 43 0.07 8.51 14.08
N PRO A 44 0.56 7.36 14.58
CA PRO A 44 0.11 6.05 14.16
C PRO A 44 -1.32 5.77 14.62
N ASP A 45 -2.04 4.91 13.88
CA ASP A 45 -3.41 4.50 14.21
C ASP A 45 -3.46 3.63 15.47
N SER A 46 -2.43 2.79 15.66
CA SER A 46 -2.27 2.01 16.88
C SER A 46 -0.80 1.72 17.19
N SER A 47 -0.53 1.32 18.43
CA SER A 47 0.79 0.83 18.83
C SER A 47 0.67 -0.25 19.89
N TYR A 48 1.61 -1.20 19.88
CA TYR A 48 1.69 -2.26 20.88
C TYR A 48 3.14 -2.62 21.18
N THR A 49 3.37 -3.25 22.32
CA THR A 49 4.71 -3.70 22.73
C THR A 49 4.77 -5.21 22.63
N LEU A 50 5.79 -5.71 21.93
CA LEU A 50 6.07 -7.13 21.81
C LEU A 50 6.71 -7.67 23.09
N PRO A 51 6.62 -8.99 23.37
CA PRO A 51 7.25 -9.60 24.55
C PRO A 51 8.77 -9.43 24.63
N ASN A 52 9.44 -9.16 23.50
CA ASN A 52 10.87 -8.87 23.44
C ASN A 52 11.22 -7.40 23.77
N GLY A 53 10.24 -6.59 24.18
CA GLY A 53 10.40 -5.18 24.52
C GLY A 53 10.35 -4.22 23.33
N ASN A 54 10.23 -4.72 22.09
CA ASN A 54 10.14 -3.85 20.92
C ASN A 54 8.76 -3.22 20.80
N ARG A 55 8.72 -1.92 20.52
CA ARG A 55 7.48 -1.18 20.25
C ARG A 55 7.18 -1.21 18.76
N VAL A 56 5.93 -1.55 18.43
CA VAL A 56 5.41 -1.58 17.05
C VAL A 56 4.40 -0.46 16.89
N PHE A 57 4.55 0.32 15.83
CA PHE A 57 3.63 1.38 15.42
C PHE A 57 2.95 0.97 14.13
N VAL A 58 1.62 1.02 14.11
CA VAL A 58 0.80 0.53 13.01
C VAL A 58 0.16 1.72 12.31
N TYR A 59 0.34 1.77 10.99
CA TYR A 59 -0.29 2.73 10.09
C TYR A 59 -1.21 1.97 9.14
N GLU A 60 -2.52 2.16 9.27
CA GLU A 60 -3.55 1.50 8.48
C GLU A 60 -4.26 2.51 7.58
N ARG A 61 -4.20 2.29 6.26
CA ARG A 61 -5.08 3.02 5.34
C ARG A 61 -6.42 2.28 5.30
N LYS A 62 -7.47 2.91 5.83
CA LYS A 62 -8.85 2.45 5.67
C LYS A 62 -9.47 3.11 4.45
N ASP A 63 -9.47 2.40 3.33
CA ASP A 63 -10.21 2.81 2.13
C ASP A 63 -11.68 2.37 2.28
N THR A 64 -12.58 3.31 2.58
CA THR A 64 -14.03 3.03 2.55
C THR A 64 -14.48 2.96 1.10
N ILE A 65 -14.69 1.76 0.57
CA ILE A 65 -15.31 1.57 -0.74
C ILE A 65 -16.83 1.70 -0.58
N THR A 66 -17.37 2.88 -0.85
CA THR A 66 -18.82 3.11 -0.92
C THR A 66 -19.32 2.70 -2.30
N TYR A 67 -20.04 1.59 -2.39
CA TYR A 67 -20.76 1.23 -3.61
C TYR A 67 -22.08 2.01 -3.67
N PRO A 68 -22.42 2.65 -4.80
CA PRO A 68 -23.75 3.22 -4.98
C PRO A 68 -24.78 2.09 -5.03
N ASN A 69 -25.76 2.12 -4.11
CA ASN A 69 -26.91 1.23 -4.16
C ASN A 69 -27.85 1.71 -5.27
N PHE A 70 -27.75 1.15 -6.48
CA PHE A 70 -28.74 1.35 -7.52
C PHE A 70 -30.00 0.56 -7.17
N VAL A 71 -30.98 1.22 -6.55
CA VAL A 71 -32.34 0.69 -6.44
C VAL A 71 -32.93 0.72 -7.85
N PHE A 72 -32.93 -0.42 -8.56
CA PHE A 72 -33.73 -0.57 -9.77
C PHE A 72 -35.21 -0.60 -9.35
N PRO A 73 -36.06 0.35 -9.79
CA PRO A 73 -37.48 0.23 -9.60
C PRO A 73 -37.95 -0.98 -10.41
N ALA A 74 -38.39 -2.03 -9.71
CA ALA A 74 -39.09 -3.13 -10.35
C ALA A 74 -40.40 -2.58 -10.91
N PHE A 75 -40.49 -2.46 -12.23
CA PHE A 75 -41.76 -2.31 -12.92
C PHE A 75 -42.43 -3.68 -12.91
N THR A 76 -43.32 -3.89 -11.95
CA THR A 76 -44.36 -4.94 -12.00
C THR A 76 -45.70 -4.30 -12.31
#